data_AF-A0A0D2LLQ7-F1
#
_entry.id   AF-A0A0D2LLQ7-F1
#
_cell.length_a   1.000
_cell.length_b   1.000
_cell.length_c   1.000
_cell.angle_alpha   90.00
_cell.angle_beta   90.00
_cell.angle_gamma   90.00
#
_symmetry.space_group_name_H-M   'P 1'
#
loop_
_entity.id
_entity.type
_entity.pdbx_description
1 polymer ?
#
loop_
_entity_poly.entity_id
_entity_poly.type
_entity_poly.pdbx_seq_one_letter_code
_entity_poly.pdbx_strand_id
1 'polypeptide(L)'
;MHAPVALASRPPARGLRWPDPSAPLAVLAVEGREERADQGGSRAQRVAAQALAERDGGGGGRRDGSFQNVDEARAALRAVEALAAGGDVKSIALLTPYRGQVRVLERALRVLGDGWLPAGVDLVVSSVDAFQGREADAVVFSAVRCNARGSIGFVADPRRLNVAITRPKCGLAVVCSPRTLAAGSHHWDAFLRHAAARGAVVAADAALPPPRPRDGPDPFDPFAARRLSGFG
;
A
#
# COMPACT_ATOMS: atom_id res chain seq x y z
N MET A 1 13.00 24.49 -6.24
CA MET A 1 12.53 23.22 -5.64
C MET A 1 11.58 23.59 -4.52
N HIS A 2 10.28 23.38 -4.70
CA HIS A 2 9.30 23.63 -3.63
C HIS A 2 9.39 22.52 -2.59
N ALA A 3 9.57 22.90 -1.33
CA ALA A 3 9.45 21.99 -0.19
C ALA A 3 8.05 21.36 -0.17
N PRO A 4 7.91 20.08 0.26
CA PRO A 4 6.59 19.47 0.39
C PRO A 4 5.75 20.25 1.41
N VAL A 5 4.49 20.47 1.05
CA VAL A 5 3.47 21.13 1.86
C VAL A 5 3.40 20.45 3.23
N ALA A 6 3.43 21.29 4.25
CA ALA A 6 3.57 20.96 5.66
C ALA A 6 2.64 19.82 6.13
N LEU A 7 3.23 18.68 6.50
CA LEU A 7 2.71 17.72 7.49
C LEU A 7 2.59 18.34 8.92
N ALA A 8 2.70 19.68 9.07
CA ALA A 8 3.20 20.33 10.28
C ALA A 8 2.12 20.88 11.24
N SER A 9 0.84 20.52 11.11
CA SER A 9 -0.21 21.04 12.00
C SER A 9 -0.93 19.99 12.85
N ARG A 10 -0.64 18.71 12.68
CA ARG A 10 -1.20 17.62 13.49
C ARG A 10 -0.09 16.72 14.04
N PRO A 11 -0.23 16.19 15.27
CA PRO A 11 0.72 15.24 15.80
C PRO A 11 0.76 13.98 14.90
N PRO A 12 1.90 13.25 14.87
CA PRO A 12 2.00 11.95 14.22
C PRO A 12 0.89 11.00 14.61
N ALA A 13 0.31 10.31 13.61
CA ALA A 13 -0.65 9.25 13.83
C ALA A 13 -0.06 8.14 14.72
N ARG A 14 -0.68 7.77 15.84
CA ARG A 14 -0.16 6.73 16.74
C ARG A 14 -0.23 5.34 16.08
N GLY A 15 0.40 4.37 16.73
CA GLY A 15 0.32 2.95 16.34
C GLY A 15 1.51 2.42 15.55
N LEU A 16 2.13 3.25 14.72
CA LEU A 16 3.45 2.95 14.13
C LEU A 16 4.57 3.53 15.00
N ARG A 17 5.71 2.82 15.03
CA ARG A 17 6.94 3.35 15.61
C ARG A 17 7.62 4.25 14.57
N TRP A 18 7.23 5.52 14.53
CA TRP A 18 7.85 6.49 13.63
C TRP A 18 9.31 6.71 14.01
N PRO A 19 10.25 6.51 13.07
CA PRO A 19 11.67 6.77 13.34
C PRO A 19 11.95 8.25 13.64
N ASP A 20 11.19 9.15 13.00
CA ASP A 20 11.20 10.58 13.27
C ASP A 20 9.77 11.07 13.63
N PRO A 21 9.47 11.30 14.91
CA PRO A 21 8.17 11.84 15.33
C PRO A 21 7.89 13.26 14.84
N SER A 22 8.87 14.01 14.32
CA SER A 22 8.63 15.33 13.74
C SER A 22 8.20 15.28 12.27
N ALA A 23 8.39 14.12 11.63
CA ALA A 23 8.04 13.86 10.24
C ALA A 23 7.52 12.41 10.13
N PRO A 24 6.21 12.17 10.31
CA PRO A 24 5.62 10.83 10.41
C PRO A 24 5.65 10.07 9.08
N LEU A 25 6.84 9.63 8.70
CA LEU A 25 7.18 8.84 7.53
C LEU A 25 7.87 7.57 8.00
N ALA A 26 7.37 6.43 7.53
CA ALA A 26 8.03 5.14 7.69
C ALA A 26 8.08 4.43 6.33
N VAL A 27 9.28 4.10 5.86
CA VAL A 27 9.50 3.22 4.72
C VAL A 27 9.75 1.82 5.27
N LEU A 28 8.74 0.97 5.16
CA LEU A 28 8.73 -0.42 5.58
C LEU A 28 9.36 -1.28 4.47
N ALA A 29 10.64 -1.59 4.64
CA ALA A 29 11.40 -2.41 3.70
C ALA A 29 10.90 -3.87 3.72
N VAL A 30 10.48 -4.37 2.56
CA VAL A 30 9.99 -5.73 2.34
C VAL A 30 10.72 -6.35 1.15
N GLU A 31 11.32 -7.52 1.36
CA GLU A 31 12.11 -8.26 0.36
C GLU A 31 11.32 -9.42 -0.27
N GLY A 32 9.98 -9.36 -0.20
CA GLY A 32 9.07 -10.38 -0.72
C GLY A 32 9.07 -10.50 -2.24
N ARG A 33 8.52 -11.59 -2.79
CA ARG A 33 8.52 -11.84 -4.24
C ARG A 33 7.32 -11.18 -4.93
N GLU A 34 7.58 -10.43 -6.00
CA GLU A 34 6.52 -9.97 -6.90
C GLU A 34 6.01 -11.11 -7.80
N GLU A 35 4.69 -11.18 -7.99
CA GLU A 35 4.04 -12.12 -8.89
C GLU A 35 3.24 -11.38 -9.95
N ARG A 36 3.19 -11.94 -11.17
CA ARG A 36 2.22 -11.49 -12.16
C ARG A 36 0.84 -11.95 -11.72
N ALA A 37 -0.08 -11.01 -11.55
CA ALA A 37 -1.46 -11.37 -11.30
C ALA A 37 -2.02 -12.03 -12.57
N ASP A 38 -2.47 -13.28 -12.44
CA ASP A 38 -3.14 -13.98 -13.54
C ASP A 38 -4.29 -13.13 -14.09
N GLN A 39 -4.38 -13.03 -15.42
CA GLN A 39 -5.55 -12.44 -16.09
C GLN A 39 -6.78 -13.36 -16.01
N GLY A 40 -6.93 -14.10 -14.91
CA GLY A 40 -8.04 -15.00 -14.63
C GLY A 40 -9.32 -14.20 -14.39
N GLY A 41 -9.93 -13.75 -15.49
CA GLY A 41 -11.25 -13.16 -15.52
C GLY A 41 -12.00 -13.64 -16.75
N SER A 42 -13.30 -13.86 -16.61
CA SER A 42 -14.18 -14.16 -17.74
C SER A 42 -14.07 -13.08 -18.82
N ARG A 43 -14.43 -13.39 -20.07
CA ARG A 43 -14.40 -12.43 -21.19
C ARG A 43 -15.09 -11.10 -20.83
N ALA A 44 -16.18 -11.13 -20.06
CA ALA A 44 -16.87 -9.94 -19.58
C ALA A 44 -16.03 -9.11 -18.58
N GLN A 45 -15.30 -9.76 -17.68
CA GLN A 45 -14.39 -9.08 -16.74
C GLN A 45 -13.17 -8.49 -17.43
N ARG A 46 -12.70 -9.11 -18.52
CA ARG A 46 -11.64 -8.56 -19.37
C ARG A 46 -12.12 -7.31 -20.13
N VAL A 47 -13.35 -7.34 -20.66
CA VAL A 47 -13.99 -6.19 -21.31
C VAL A 47 -14.23 -5.04 -20.32
N ALA A 48 -14.69 -5.34 -19.10
CA ALA A 48 -14.87 -4.32 -18.06
C ALA A 48 -13.53 -3.71 -17.59
N ALA A 49 -12.49 -4.54 -17.40
CA ALA A 49 -11.16 -4.07 -17.03
C ALA A 49 -10.50 -3.23 -18.15
N GLN A 50 -10.77 -3.57 -19.40
CA GLN A 50 -10.33 -2.84 -20.59
C GLN A 50 -11.08 -1.52 -20.73
N ALA A 51 -12.41 -1.49 -20.58
CA ALA A 51 -13.21 -0.26 -20.59
C ALA A 51 -12.83 0.71 -19.45
N LEU A 52 -12.47 0.17 -18.27
CA LEU A 52 -11.92 0.96 -17.16
C LEU A 52 -10.48 1.43 -17.40
N ALA A 53 -9.71 0.79 -18.27
CA ALA A 53 -8.37 1.25 -18.65
C ALA A 53 -8.43 2.28 -19.78
N GLU A 54 -9.43 2.18 -20.66
CA GLU A 54 -9.66 3.11 -21.77
C GLU A 54 -10.31 4.44 -21.32
N ARG A 55 -10.98 4.46 -20.15
CA ARG A 55 -11.50 5.69 -19.52
C ARG A 55 -10.44 6.52 -18.80
N ASP A 56 -9.33 5.91 -18.37
CA ASP A 56 -8.25 6.57 -17.60
C ASP A 56 -7.14 7.20 -18.49
N GLY A 57 -7.49 7.60 -19.72
CA GLY A 57 -6.63 8.21 -20.76
C GLY A 57 -5.16 8.53 -20.37
N GLY A 58 -4.23 7.63 -20.72
CA GLY A 58 -2.80 7.84 -20.52
C GLY A 58 -1.90 6.92 -21.34
N GLY A 59 -1.32 7.47 -22.42
CA GLY A 59 0.00 7.18 -23.00
C GLY A 59 0.48 5.73 -23.18
N GLY A 60 0.65 5.32 -24.44
CA GLY A 60 1.20 4.03 -24.86
C GLY A 60 2.53 3.64 -24.17
N GLY A 61 2.43 2.67 -23.28
CA GLY A 61 3.54 1.83 -22.82
C GLY A 61 3.14 0.37 -23.02
N ARG A 62 4.09 -0.49 -23.42
CA ARG A 62 3.91 -1.93 -23.65
C ARG A 62 3.05 -2.57 -22.55
N ARG A 63 2.23 -3.57 -22.91
CA ARG A 63 1.33 -4.36 -22.04
C ARG A 63 2.06 -4.96 -20.82
N ASP A 64 2.39 -4.14 -19.83
CA ASP A 64 2.84 -4.61 -18.53
C ASP A 64 1.63 -5.14 -17.79
N GLY A 65 1.65 -6.44 -17.49
CA GLY A 65 0.59 -7.10 -16.73
C GLY A 65 0.44 -6.46 -15.34
N SER A 66 -0.68 -6.73 -14.68
CA SER A 66 -0.83 -6.33 -13.29
C SER A 66 0.06 -7.21 -12.40
N PHE A 67 0.57 -6.66 -11.31
CA PHE A 67 1.42 -7.35 -10.36
C PHE A 67 0.76 -7.38 -8.98
N GLN A 68 1.20 -8.34 -8.16
CA GLN A 68 0.85 -8.45 -6.75
C GLN A 68 2.07 -8.88 -5.94
N ASN A 69 2.05 -8.60 -4.64
CA ASN A 69 3.08 -8.99 -3.69
C ASN A 69 2.40 -9.23 -2.34
N VAL A 70 2.27 -10.50 -1.95
CA VAL A 70 1.55 -10.92 -0.73
C VAL A 70 2.28 -10.46 0.53
N ASP A 71 3.61 -10.44 0.52
CA ASP A 71 4.40 -9.99 1.67
C ASP A 71 4.20 -8.49 1.92
N GLU A 72 4.22 -7.68 0.85
CA GLU A 72 3.86 -6.28 0.96
C GLU A 72 2.40 -6.08 1.37
N ALA A 73 1.46 -6.87 0.83
CA ALA A 73 0.06 -6.78 1.20
C ALA A 73 -0.15 -7.07 2.70
N ARG A 74 0.57 -8.07 3.24
CA ARG A 74 0.55 -8.42 4.66
C ARG A 74 1.12 -7.30 5.53
N ALA A 75 2.28 -6.75 5.15
CA ALA A 75 2.87 -5.62 5.86
C ALA A 75 1.98 -4.37 5.81
N ALA A 76 1.33 -4.11 4.67
CA ALA A 76 0.42 -2.99 4.49
C ALA A 76 -0.84 -3.11 5.39
N LEU A 77 -1.48 -4.29 5.44
CA LEU A 77 -2.63 -4.49 6.33
C LEU A 77 -2.22 -4.40 7.81
N ARG A 78 -1.03 -4.88 8.18
CA ARG A 78 -0.50 -4.67 9.54
C ARG A 78 -0.28 -3.20 9.86
N ALA A 79 0.19 -2.40 8.90
CA ALA A 79 0.35 -0.96 9.09
C ALA A 79 -1.00 -0.26 9.26
N VAL A 80 -2.00 -0.62 8.45
CA VAL A 80 -3.39 -0.14 8.60
C VAL A 80 -3.93 -0.46 9.99
N GLU A 81 -3.79 -1.71 10.42
CA GLU A 81 -4.27 -2.17 11.73
C GLU A 81 -3.58 -1.43 12.88
N ALA A 82 -2.25 -1.23 12.79
CA ALA A 82 -1.48 -0.52 13.78
C ALA A 82 -1.93 0.95 13.90
N LEU A 83 -2.06 1.64 12.77
CA LEU A 83 -2.54 3.03 12.71
C LEU A 83 -3.94 3.15 13.29
N ALA A 84 -4.87 2.28 12.90
CA ALA A 84 -6.23 2.27 13.42
C ALA A 84 -6.28 2.03 14.95
N ALA A 85 -5.44 1.13 15.46
CA ALA A 85 -5.33 0.86 16.89
C ALA A 85 -4.73 2.03 17.69
N GLY A 86 -4.02 2.97 17.03
CA GLY A 86 -3.51 4.19 17.63
C GLY A 86 -4.60 5.14 18.15
N GLY A 87 -5.80 5.06 17.56
CA GLY A 87 -7.01 5.76 18.02
C GLY A 87 -7.15 7.23 17.60
N ASP A 88 -6.20 7.77 16.86
CA ASP A 88 -6.13 9.18 16.45
C ASP A 88 -6.35 9.42 14.95
N VAL A 89 -6.48 8.34 14.16
CA VAL A 89 -6.87 8.38 12.75
C VAL A 89 -8.31 7.93 12.58
N LYS A 90 -9.08 8.67 11.78
CA LYS A 90 -10.47 8.31 11.42
C LYS A 90 -10.58 7.83 9.97
N SER A 91 -9.61 8.18 9.14
CA SER A 91 -9.57 7.78 7.73
C SER A 91 -8.18 7.29 7.34
N ILE A 92 -8.12 6.09 6.74
CA ILE A 92 -6.91 5.47 6.24
C ILE A 92 -7.09 5.15 4.75
N ALA A 93 -6.14 5.58 3.93
CA ALA A 93 -6.09 5.19 2.52
C ALA A 93 -4.95 4.18 2.29
N LEU A 94 -5.28 2.97 1.87
CA LEU A 94 -4.35 1.96 1.40
C LEU A 94 -4.26 2.00 -0.12
N LEU A 95 -3.18 2.62 -0.62
CA LEU A 95 -2.98 2.91 -2.03
C LEU A 95 -1.97 1.94 -2.65
N THR A 96 -2.25 1.50 -3.88
CA THR A 96 -1.30 0.68 -4.64
C THR A 96 -1.45 0.89 -6.15
N PRO A 97 -0.37 0.95 -6.94
CA PRO A 97 -0.45 1.25 -8.37
C PRO A 97 -0.97 0.07 -9.22
N TYR A 98 -1.12 -1.12 -8.64
CA TYR A 98 -1.48 -2.33 -9.38
C TYR A 98 -2.86 -2.87 -8.99
N ARG A 99 -3.75 -3.03 -9.97
CA ARG A 99 -5.08 -3.65 -9.79
C ARG A 99 -5.01 -5.08 -9.24
N GLY A 100 -3.95 -5.83 -9.55
CA GLY A 100 -3.69 -7.16 -8.97
C GLY A 100 -3.56 -7.09 -7.45
N GLN A 101 -2.75 -6.16 -6.95
CA GLN A 101 -2.59 -5.91 -5.52
C GLN A 101 -3.90 -5.44 -4.86
N VAL A 102 -4.68 -4.56 -5.51
CA VAL A 102 -6.00 -4.16 -5.01
C VAL A 102 -6.89 -5.39 -4.77
N ARG A 103 -6.96 -6.32 -5.73
CA ARG A 103 -7.78 -7.54 -5.60
C ARG A 103 -7.32 -8.46 -4.48
N VAL A 104 -6.00 -8.58 -4.27
CA VAL A 104 -5.42 -9.35 -3.16
C VAL A 104 -5.86 -8.75 -1.83
N LEU A 105 -5.76 -7.42 -1.70
CA LEU A 105 -6.16 -6.70 -0.49
C LEU A 105 -7.67 -6.80 -0.24
N GLU A 106 -8.51 -6.60 -1.25
CA GLU A 106 -9.98 -6.75 -1.14
C GLU A 106 -10.40 -8.18 -0.77
N ARG A 107 -9.67 -9.20 -1.24
CA ARG A 107 -9.91 -10.59 -0.83
C ARG A 107 -9.53 -10.79 0.63
N ALA A 108 -8.37 -10.29 1.04
CA ALA A 108 -7.91 -10.37 2.42
C ALA A 108 -8.90 -9.67 3.37
N LEU A 109 -9.38 -8.47 3.03
CA LEU A 109 -10.36 -7.73 3.82
C LEU A 109 -11.69 -8.49 3.99
N ARG A 110 -12.16 -9.20 2.96
CA ARG A 110 -13.35 -10.07 3.07
C ARG A 110 -13.17 -11.21 4.07
N VAL A 111 -11.96 -11.75 4.20
CA VAL A 111 -11.65 -12.79 5.20
C VAL A 111 -11.50 -12.19 6.59
N LEU A 112 -11.00 -10.95 6.69
CA LEU A 112 -10.86 -10.22 7.95
C LEU A 112 -12.21 -9.78 8.52
N GLY A 113 -13.16 -9.43 7.65
CA GLY A 113 -14.51 -9.02 8.02
C GLY A 113 -14.61 -7.63 8.63
N ASP A 114 -15.85 -7.16 8.82
CA ASP A 114 -16.14 -5.77 9.19
C ASP A 114 -15.66 -5.39 10.61
N GLY A 115 -15.47 -6.38 11.49
CA GLY A 115 -14.99 -6.18 12.87
C GLY A 115 -13.48 -6.12 13.03
N TRP A 116 -12.71 -6.23 11.94
CA TRP A 116 -11.24 -6.26 12.01
C TRP A 116 -10.64 -4.91 12.45
N LEU A 117 -11.25 -3.79 12.05
CA LEU A 117 -10.84 -2.46 12.49
C LEU A 117 -11.74 -1.94 13.62
N PRO A 118 -11.22 -1.07 14.51
CA PRO A 118 -12.05 -0.34 15.47
C PRO A 118 -13.19 0.42 14.77
N ALA A 119 -14.35 0.47 15.42
CA ALA A 119 -15.49 1.22 14.91
C ALA A 119 -15.15 2.70 14.70
N GLY A 120 -15.65 3.28 13.59
CA GLY A 120 -15.42 4.69 13.25
C GLY A 120 -14.11 4.98 12.51
N VAL A 121 -13.36 3.94 12.08
CA VAL A 121 -12.21 4.07 11.18
C VAL A 121 -12.63 3.68 9.76
N ASP A 122 -12.59 4.64 8.84
CA ASP A 122 -12.87 4.42 7.43
C ASP A 122 -11.60 3.98 6.68
N LEU A 123 -11.63 2.78 6.09
CA LEU A 123 -10.56 2.27 5.22
C LEU A 123 -10.96 2.31 3.75
N VAL A 124 -10.12 2.93 2.92
CA VAL A 124 -10.25 2.88 1.46
C VAL A 124 -9.06 2.14 0.87
N VAL A 125 -9.32 1.09 0.08
CA VAL A 125 -8.30 0.45 -0.76
C VAL A 125 -8.50 0.91 -2.20
N SER A 126 -7.47 1.48 -2.82
CA SER A 126 -7.61 1.99 -4.19
C SER A 126 -6.29 2.12 -4.94
N SER A 127 -6.40 2.41 -6.24
CA SER A 127 -5.24 2.87 -7.00
C SER A 127 -4.92 4.33 -6.68
N VAL A 128 -3.68 4.73 -6.94
CA VAL A 128 -3.26 6.13 -6.79
C VAL A 128 -4.10 7.05 -7.68
N ASP A 129 -4.35 6.62 -8.92
CA ASP A 129 -5.11 7.40 -9.91
C ASP A 129 -6.56 7.63 -9.44
N ALA A 130 -7.21 6.60 -8.89
CA ALA A 130 -8.59 6.68 -8.41
C ALA A 130 -8.73 7.45 -7.07
N PHE A 131 -7.62 7.76 -6.39
CA PHE A 131 -7.61 8.53 -5.14
C PHE A 131 -7.25 10.01 -5.35
N GLN A 132 -7.09 10.46 -6.58
CA GLN A 132 -6.72 11.85 -6.88
C GLN A 132 -7.76 12.84 -6.33
N GLY A 133 -7.29 13.91 -5.67
CA GLY A 133 -8.14 14.95 -5.09
C GLY A 133 -8.78 14.61 -3.74
N ARG A 134 -8.50 13.42 -3.19
CA ARG A 134 -8.94 12.99 -1.86
C ARG A 134 -7.80 13.05 -0.86
N GLU A 135 -8.11 13.15 0.41
CA GLU A 135 -7.14 13.12 1.50
C GLU A 135 -7.59 12.12 2.57
N ALA A 136 -6.64 11.61 3.36
CA ALA A 136 -6.89 10.74 4.50
C ALA A 136 -6.02 11.17 5.68
N ASP A 137 -6.40 10.83 6.91
CA ASP A 137 -5.58 11.11 8.08
C ASP A 137 -4.23 10.38 7.96
N ALA A 138 -4.26 9.11 7.54
CA ALA A 138 -3.06 8.36 7.22
C ALA A 138 -3.13 7.70 5.83
N VAL A 139 -1.97 7.56 5.19
CA VAL A 139 -1.81 6.85 3.93
C VAL A 139 -0.83 5.70 4.12
N VAL A 140 -1.22 4.51 3.67
CA VAL A 140 -0.34 3.36 3.52
C VAL A 140 -0.20 3.12 2.02
N PHE A 141 1.03 3.15 1.48
CA PHE A 141 1.30 2.94 0.06
C PHE A 141 2.09 1.64 -0.15
N SER A 142 1.56 0.70 -0.93
CA SER A 142 2.29 -0.52 -1.35
C SER A 142 2.76 -0.39 -2.79
N ALA A 143 4.08 -0.44 -2.98
CA ALA A 143 4.73 -0.28 -4.27
C ALA A 143 4.69 -1.53 -5.15
N VAL A 144 4.54 -2.71 -4.53
CA VAL A 144 4.44 -4.06 -5.11
C VAL A 144 5.73 -4.60 -5.73
N ARG A 145 6.48 -3.73 -6.41
CA ARG A 145 7.61 -4.13 -7.24
C ARG A 145 8.83 -4.51 -6.41
N CYS A 146 9.25 -5.75 -6.56
CA CYS A 146 10.44 -6.33 -5.95
C CYS A 146 11.10 -7.27 -6.96
N ASN A 147 12.12 -6.77 -7.64
CA ASN A 147 12.87 -7.49 -8.66
C ASN A 147 14.30 -6.93 -8.83
N ALA A 148 15.22 -7.81 -9.22
CA ALA A 148 16.63 -7.46 -9.44
C ALA A 148 16.88 -6.52 -10.63
N ARG A 149 15.90 -6.37 -11.54
CA ARG A 149 16.03 -5.54 -12.75
C ARG A 149 15.73 -4.06 -12.50
N GLY A 150 15.31 -3.67 -11.29
CA GLY A 150 14.84 -2.31 -11.02
C GLY A 150 13.61 -1.93 -11.86
N SER A 151 12.87 -2.89 -12.38
CA SER A 151 11.71 -2.61 -13.23
C SER A 151 10.55 -2.22 -12.34
N ILE A 152 10.07 -0.98 -12.43
CA ILE A 152 8.99 -0.48 -11.56
C ILE A 152 7.74 -0.01 -12.30
N GLY A 153 7.74 -0.01 -13.64
CA GLY A 153 6.55 0.29 -14.46
C GLY A 153 5.84 1.58 -14.04
N PHE A 154 4.53 1.49 -13.80
CA PHE A 154 3.68 2.62 -13.37
C PHE A 154 4.17 3.36 -12.11
N VAL A 155 4.96 2.69 -11.26
CA VAL A 155 5.49 3.32 -10.04
C VAL A 155 6.53 4.40 -10.36
N ALA A 156 7.14 4.38 -11.55
CA ALA A 156 8.16 5.36 -11.94
C ALA A 156 7.62 6.79 -12.11
N ASP A 157 6.30 6.95 -12.31
CA ASP A 157 5.70 8.26 -12.56
C ASP A 157 5.76 9.15 -11.30
N PRO A 158 6.52 10.27 -11.32
CA PRO A 158 6.63 11.17 -10.18
C PRO A 158 5.29 11.77 -9.74
N ARG A 159 4.30 11.88 -10.63
CA ARG A 159 2.97 12.38 -10.28
C ARG A 159 2.28 11.45 -9.29
N ARG A 160 2.42 10.14 -9.47
CA ARG A 160 1.85 9.12 -8.58
C ARG A 160 2.55 9.11 -7.23
N LEU A 161 3.88 9.29 -7.22
CA LEU A 161 4.65 9.49 -5.99
C LEU A 161 4.17 10.74 -5.23
N ASN A 162 3.98 11.86 -5.92
CA ASN A 162 3.48 13.09 -5.29
C ASN A 162 2.11 12.91 -4.65
N VAL A 163 1.20 12.16 -5.29
CA VAL A 163 -0.09 11.80 -4.68
C VAL A 163 0.14 10.96 -3.43
N ALA A 164 0.94 9.90 -3.47
CA ALA A 164 1.23 9.11 -2.28
C ALA A 164 1.82 9.94 -1.12
N ILE A 165 2.67 10.93 -1.41
CA ILE A 165 3.36 11.75 -0.40
C ILE A 165 2.50 12.90 0.16
N THR A 166 1.63 13.51 -0.65
CA THR A 166 0.95 14.77 -0.29
C THR A 166 -0.47 14.63 0.24
N ARG A 167 -1.06 13.44 0.14
CA ARG A 167 -2.44 13.17 0.63
C ARG A 167 -2.58 12.83 2.12
N PRO A 168 -1.56 12.31 2.85
CA PRO A 168 -1.71 12.05 4.28
C PRO A 168 -1.64 13.34 5.09
N LYS A 169 -2.54 13.47 6.08
CA LYS A 169 -2.55 14.60 7.02
C LYS A 169 -1.63 14.41 8.22
N CYS A 170 -1.51 13.17 8.69
CA CYS A 170 -0.89 12.84 9.99
C CYS A 170 0.16 11.71 9.90
N GLY A 171 0.28 10.99 8.79
CA GLY A 171 1.31 9.96 8.63
C GLY A 171 1.30 9.20 7.31
N LEU A 172 2.49 8.82 6.86
CA LEU A 172 2.73 8.06 5.63
C LEU A 172 3.56 6.82 5.90
N ALA A 173 3.00 5.64 5.63
CA ALA A 173 3.75 4.39 5.56
C ALA A 173 3.94 3.97 4.11
N VAL A 174 5.18 3.76 3.67
CA VAL A 174 5.52 3.24 2.35
C VAL A 174 6.04 1.82 2.51
N VAL A 175 5.30 0.84 2.00
CA VAL A 175 5.69 -0.57 1.97
C VAL A 175 6.29 -0.86 0.60
N CYS A 176 7.56 -1.25 0.56
CA CYS A 176 8.25 -1.43 -0.72
C CYS A 176 9.55 -2.24 -0.59
N SER A 177 10.13 -2.64 -1.73
CA SER A 177 11.54 -3.02 -1.83
C SER A 177 12.40 -1.78 -2.13
N PRO A 178 13.16 -1.23 -1.17
CA PRO A 178 13.93 -0.01 -1.39
C PRO A 178 14.96 -0.17 -2.53
N ARG A 179 15.55 -1.37 -2.65
CA ARG A 179 16.52 -1.69 -3.71
C ARG A 179 15.89 -1.58 -5.09
N THR A 180 14.71 -2.18 -5.30
CA THR A 180 14.04 -2.16 -6.60
C THR A 180 13.58 -0.75 -6.98
N LEU A 181 13.03 0.02 -6.03
CA LEU A 181 12.55 1.38 -6.33
C LEU A 181 13.68 2.36 -6.59
N ALA A 182 14.76 2.31 -5.80
CA ALA A 182 15.93 3.17 -6.03
C ALA A 182 16.57 2.90 -7.40
N ALA A 183 16.67 1.64 -7.81
CA ALA A 183 17.19 1.29 -9.14
C ALA A 183 16.25 1.70 -10.29
N GLY A 184 14.94 1.77 -10.04
CA GLY A 184 13.93 1.98 -11.07
C GLY A 184 13.56 3.43 -11.37
N SER A 185 13.87 4.38 -10.48
CA SER A 185 13.59 5.81 -10.71
C SER A 185 14.44 6.72 -9.83
N HIS A 186 15.00 7.76 -10.45
CA HIS A 186 15.76 8.79 -9.75
C HIS A 186 14.91 9.57 -8.70
N HIS A 187 13.60 9.70 -8.92
CA HIS A 187 12.70 10.33 -7.95
C HIS A 187 12.52 9.46 -6.71
N TRP A 188 12.36 8.15 -6.90
CA TRP A 188 12.27 7.20 -5.80
C TRP A 188 13.58 7.05 -5.05
N ASP A 189 14.71 7.01 -5.76
CA ASP A 189 16.04 7.03 -5.16
C ASP A 189 16.25 8.29 -4.30
N ALA A 190 15.91 9.47 -4.81
CA ALA A 190 15.98 10.71 -4.04
C ALA A 190 15.08 10.69 -2.79
N PHE A 191 13.84 10.19 -2.92
CA PHE A 191 12.92 10.01 -1.80
C PHE A 191 13.47 9.05 -0.74
N LEU A 192 13.98 7.89 -1.17
CA LEU A 192 14.53 6.86 -0.27
C LEU A 192 15.80 7.34 0.43
N ARG A 193 16.68 8.07 -0.26
CA ARG A 193 17.85 8.70 0.35
C ARG A 193 17.45 9.74 1.39
N HIS A 194 16.43 10.56 1.10
CA HIS A 194 15.88 11.51 2.06
C HIS A 194 15.29 10.83 3.31
N ALA A 195 14.55 9.73 3.11
CA ALA A 195 13.99 8.92 4.20
C ALA A 195 15.11 8.25 5.02
N ALA A 196 16.10 7.65 4.36
CA ALA A 196 17.22 6.98 5.02
C ALA A 196 18.06 7.95 5.87
N ALA A 197 18.29 9.17 5.39
CA ALA A 197 18.99 10.21 6.14
C ALA A 197 18.28 10.62 7.46
N ARG A 198 16.98 10.29 7.59
CA ARG A 198 16.16 10.50 8.79
C ARG A 198 15.95 9.22 9.62
N GLY A 199 16.59 8.12 9.25
CA GLY A 199 16.32 6.81 9.84
C GLY A 199 14.94 6.25 9.51
N ALA A 200 14.21 6.85 8.57
CA ALA A 200 12.84 6.47 8.25
C ALA A 200 12.72 5.18 7.42
N VAL A 201 13.82 4.63 6.91
CA VAL A 201 13.86 3.33 6.23
C VAL A 201 14.19 2.25 7.24
N VAL A 202 13.21 1.37 7.49
CA VAL A 202 13.25 0.37 8.55
C VAL A 202 12.68 -0.95 8.06
N ALA A 203 13.11 -2.05 8.67
CA ALA A 203 12.48 -3.34 8.45
C ALA A 203 11.01 -3.30 8.94
N ALA A 204 10.10 -3.95 8.22
CA ALA A 204 8.67 -3.88 8.53
C ALA A 204 8.35 -4.36 9.96
N ASP A 205 9.02 -5.41 10.43
CA ASP A 205 8.90 -5.93 11.79
C ASP A 205 9.42 -4.99 12.89
N ALA A 206 10.41 -4.14 12.58
CA ALA A 206 10.95 -3.16 13.52
C ALA A 206 9.97 -1.99 13.78
N ALA A 207 9.23 -1.58 12.75
CA ALA A 207 8.29 -0.46 12.82
C ALA A 207 6.86 -0.86 13.21
N LEU A 208 6.45 -2.10 12.90
CA LEU A 208 5.11 -2.60 13.17
C LEU A 208 5.06 -3.24 14.57
N PRO A 209 3.95 -3.05 15.33
CA PRO A 209 3.73 -3.81 16.55
C PRO A 209 3.68 -5.32 16.24
N PRO A 210 3.99 -6.19 17.22
CA PRO A 210 3.87 -7.62 17.03
C PRO A 210 2.47 -7.98 16.54
N PRO A 211 2.32 -8.97 15.63
CA PRO A 211 1.02 -9.35 15.12
C PRO A 211 0.11 -9.76 16.27
N ARG A 212 -1.13 -9.25 16.28
CA ARG A 212 -2.12 -9.70 17.24
C ARG A 212 -2.44 -11.18 16.99
N PRO A 213 -2.56 -12.01 18.04
CA PRO A 213 -3.15 -13.33 17.90
C PRO A 213 -4.50 -13.20 17.22
N ARG A 214 -4.77 -14.03 16.22
CA ARG A 214 -6.02 -13.94 15.46
C ARG A 214 -6.74 -15.27 15.45
N ASP A 215 -7.99 -15.23 15.90
CA ASP A 215 -8.93 -16.31 15.80
C ASP A 215 -9.58 -16.25 14.41
N GLY A 216 -8.98 -16.93 13.43
CA GLY A 216 -9.51 -16.96 12.05
C GLY A 216 -8.50 -17.41 10.99
N PRO A 217 -8.98 -17.77 9.79
CA PRO A 217 -8.13 -18.31 8.71
C PRO A 217 -7.27 -17.23 8.08
N ASP A 218 -5.98 -17.48 7.82
CA ASP A 218 -5.02 -16.50 7.24
C ASP A 218 -5.64 -15.82 6.01
N PRO A 219 -5.77 -14.48 5.98
CA PRO A 219 -6.46 -13.79 4.89
C PRO A 219 -5.74 -13.92 3.54
N PHE A 220 -4.48 -14.38 3.57
CA PHE A 220 -3.69 -14.67 2.38
C PHE A 220 -3.55 -16.18 2.10
N ASP A 221 -4.13 -17.06 2.92
CA ASP A 221 -4.20 -18.50 2.60
C ASP A 221 -5.22 -18.69 1.45
N PRO A 222 -4.80 -19.21 0.28
CA PRO A 222 -5.68 -19.40 -0.87
C PRO A 222 -6.84 -20.37 -0.60
N PHE A 223 -6.75 -21.19 0.46
CA PHE A 223 -7.77 -22.13 0.88
C PHE A 223 -8.64 -21.65 2.05
N ALA A 224 -8.37 -20.45 2.60
CA ALA A 224 -9.08 -19.90 3.76
C ALA A 224 -10.60 -19.91 3.60
N ALA A 225 -11.11 -19.48 2.44
CA ALA A 225 -12.55 -19.41 2.16
C ALA A 225 -13.23 -20.79 2.08
N ARG A 226 -12.51 -21.85 1.71
CA ARG A 226 -13.08 -23.21 1.62
C ARG A 226 -13.21 -23.89 2.98
N ARG A 227 -12.37 -23.51 3.95
CA ARG A 227 -12.46 -24.04 5.32
C ARG A 227 -13.63 -23.45 6.10
N LEU A 228 -14.04 -22.21 5.78
CA LEU A 228 -15.21 -21.57 6.39
C LEU A 228 -16.54 -22.16 5.92
N SER A 229 -16.59 -22.81 4.75
CA SER A 229 -17.79 -23.44 4.19
C SER A 229 -17.91 -24.95 4.48
N GLY A 230 -16.96 -25.54 5.21
CA GLY A 230 -16.90 -26.99 5.48
C GLY A 230 -17.40 -27.44 6.85
N PHE A 231 -17.89 -26.51 7.68
CA PHE A 231 -18.63 -26.80 8.92
C PHE A 231 -20.10 -26.49 8.68
N GLY A 232 -20.84 -27.48 8.21
CA GLY A 232 -22.30 -27.45 8.03
C GLY A 232 -22.83 -28.87 8.15
#